data_AF-A0A7Z9HFN9-F1
#
_entry.id   AF-A0A7Z9HFN9-F1
#
_cell.length_a   1.000
_cell.length_b   1.000
_cell.length_c   1.000
_cell.angle_alpha   90.00
_cell.angle_beta   90.00
_cell.angle_gamma   90.00
#
_symmetry.space_group_name_H-M   'P 1'
#
loop_
_entity.id
_entity.type
_entity.pdbx_description
1 polymer ?
#
loop_
_entity_poly.entity_id
_entity_poly.type
_entity_poly.pdbx_seq_one_letter_code
_entity_poly.pdbx_strand_id
1 'polypeptide(L)'
;MEYDPEQVEILMKKVASILGIRLPGFSKQQDNILENQLNSILIRHQGQAESITPEEIEGAYEIATVYAVFPRQFFLGVRLNHNEDFKPI
;
A
#
# COMPACT_ATOMS: atom_id res chain seq x y z
N MET A 1 8.13 16.57 7.32
CA MET A 1 7.50 17.40 6.27
C MET A 1 6.13 17.78 6.80
N GLU A 2 5.79 19.06 6.77
CA GLU A 2 4.45 19.53 7.13
C GLU A 2 3.61 19.45 5.85
N TYR A 3 2.56 18.64 5.87
CA TYR A 3 1.64 18.52 4.74
C TYR A 3 0.55 19.57 4.87
N ASP A 4 0.03 20.02 3.73
CA ASP A 4 -1.22 20.76 3.71
C ASP A 4 -2.34 19.86 4.29
N PRO A 5 -3.00 20.26 5.39
CA PRO A 5 -4.05 19.46 6.01
C PRO A 5 -5.19 19.11 5.04
N GLU A 6 -5.45 19.95 4.03
CA GLU A 6 -6.46 19.66 3.01
C GLU A 6 -6.08 18.45 2.15
N GLN A 7 -4.81 18.33 1.77
CA GLN A 7 -4.31 17.21 0.98
C GLN A 7 -4.36 15.89 1.78
N VAL A 8 -4.08 15.96 3.08
CA VAL A 8 -4.21 14.82 3.99
C VAL A 8 -5.67 14.39 4.09
N GLU A 9 -6.61 15.34 4.20
CA GLU A 9 -8.05 15.04 4.24
C GLU A 9 -8.54 14.40 2.93
N ILE A 10 -8.12 14.90 1.78
CA ILE A 10 -8.44 14.32 0.47
C ILE A 10 -7.93 12.88 0.38
N LEU A 11 -6.69 12.64 0.80
CA LEU A 11 -6.12 11.30 0.82
C LEU A 11 -6.91 10.36 1.74
N MET A 12 -7.26 10.81 2.95
CA MET A 12 -8.08 10.02 3.88
C MET A 12 -9.45 9.65 3.30
N LYS A 13 -10.11 10.60 2.61
CA LYS A 13 -11.40 10.33 1.94
C LYS A 13 -11.25 9.31 0.81
N LYS A 14 -10.19 9.41 0.00
CA LYS A 14 -9.91 8.41 -1.05
C LYS A 14 -9.67 7.03 -0.47
N VAL A 15 -8.81 6.93 0.56
CA VAL A 15 -8.50 5.69 1.28
C VAL A 15 -9.78 5.05 1.85
N ALA A 16 -10.63 5.85 2.51
CA ALA A 16 -11.90 5.37 3.03
C ALA A 16 -12.87 4.93 1.91
N SER A 17 -12.91 5.64 0.78
CA SER A 17 -13.76 5.30 -0.37
C SER A 17 -13.34 4.00 -1.06
N ILE A 18 -12.04 3.71 -1.12
CA ILE A 18 -11.49 2.54 -1.82
C ILE A 18 -11.47 1.33 -0.88
N LEU A 19 -10.94 1.52 0.32
CA LEU A 19 -10.69 0.42 1.25
C LEU A 19 -11.85 0.22 2.22
N GLY A 20 -12.51 1.26 2.69
CA GLY A 20 -13.77 1.24 3.45
C GLY A 20 -13.93 0.06 4.42
N ILE A 21 -14.61 -1.00 3.96
CA ILE A 21 -14.90 -2.22 4.73
C ILE A 21 -13.69 -3.15 4.99
N ARG A 22 -12.57 -2.92 4.30
CA ARG A 22 -11.32 -3.70 4.35
C ARG A 22 -10.28 -3.14 5.33
N LEU A 23 -10.48 -1.92 5.82
CA LEU A 23 -9.65 -1.28 6.84
C LEU A 23 -9.83 -1.88 8.27
N PRO A 24 -11.04 -2.31 8.69
CA PRO A 24 -11.22 -2.93 10.00
C PRO A 24 -10.40 -4.21 10.15
N GLY A 25 -9.79 -4.40 11.33
CA GLY A 25 -9.03 -5.62 11.67
C GLY A 25 -7.52 -5.51 11.47
N PHE A 26 -7.00 -4.32 11.14
CA PHE A 26 -5.57 -4.07 11.11
C PHE A 26 -4.96 -4.16 12.51
N SER A 27 -3.81 -4.83 12.60
CA SER A 27 -2.91 -4.71 13.74
C SER A 27 -2.18 -3.36 13.67
N LYS A 28 -1.69 -2.89 14.82
CA LYS A 28 -0.89 -1.65 14.90
C LYS A 28 0.30 -1.63 13.93
N GLN A 29 0.88 -2.79 13.64
CA GLN A 29 1.97 -2.89 12.67
C GLN A 29 1.48 -2.65 11.23
N GLN A 30 0.32 -3.18 10.87
CA GLN A 30 -0.29 -2.99 9.55
C GLN A 30 -0.68 -1.52 9.35
N ASP A 31 -1.25 -0.88 10.37
CA ASP A 31 -1.55 0.55 10.35
C ASP A 31 -0.30 1.38 10.07
N ASN A 32 0.78 1.14 10.83
CA ASN A 32 2.04 1.86 10.64
C ASN A 32 2.64 1.62 9.24
N ILE A 33 2.53 0.41 8.68
CA ILE A 33 3.03 0.14 7.33
C ILE A 33 2.18 0.88 6.30
N LEU A 34 0.85 0.82 6.42
CA LEU A 34 -0.07 1.50 5.51
C LEU A 34 0.15 3.01 5.54
N GLU A 35 0.25 3.61 6.72
CA GLU A 35 0.52 5.04 6.89
C GLU A 35 1.83 5.44 6.21
N ASN A 36 2.90 4.66 6.40
CA ASN A 36 4.19 4.92 5.76
C ASN A 36 4.12 4.79 4.22
N GLN A 37 3.37 3.82 3.70
CA GLN A 37 3.17 3.68 2.25
C GLN A 37 2.38 4.86 1.68
N LEU A 38 1.26 5.23 2.31
CA LEU A 38 0.44 6.37 1.91
C LEU A 38 1.22 7.69 1.96
N ASN A 39 2.03 7.89 3.00
CA ASN A 39 2.94 9.01 3.13
C ASN A 39 3.97 9.04 1.99
N SER A 40 4.55 7.89 1.64
CA SER A 40 5.50 7.77 0.54
C SER A 40 4.86 8.05 -0.82
N ILE A 41 3.61 7.63 -1.03
CA ILE A 41 2.84 7.92 -2.24
C ILE A 41 2.59 9.43 -2.33
N LEU A 42 2.11 10.04 -1.24
CA LEU A 42 1.86 11.48 -1.21
C LEU A 42 3.11 12.30 -1.56
N ILE A 43 4.29 11.89 -1.08
CA ILE A 43 5.57 12.51 -1.45
C ILE A 43 5.88 12.37 -2.95
N ARG A 44 5.64 11.20 -3.56
CA ARG A 44 5.87 10.98 -5.00
C ARG A 44 4.98 11.84 -5.87
N HIS A 45 3.77 12.11 -5.40
CA HIS A 45 2.80 13.02 -6.01
C HIS A 45 2.99 14.48 -5.56
N GLN A 46 4.16 14.83 -5.01
CA GLN A 46 4.52 16.19 -4.61
C GLN A 46 3.52 16.84 -3.64
N GLY A 47 2.89 16.02 -2.79
CA GLY A 47 1.85 16.47 -1.85
C GLY A 47 0.45 16.59 -2.45
N GLN A 48 0.25 16.30 -3.74
CA GLN A 48 -1.05 16.39 -4.40
C GLN A 48 -1.82 15.06 -4.27
N ALA A 49 -2.80 15.02 -3.36
CA ALA A 49 -3.58 13.81 -3.12
C ALA A 49 -4.55 13.47 -4.26
N GLU A 50 -4.92 14.46 -5.08
CA GLU A 50 -5.82 14.26 -6.22
C GLU A 50 -5.22 13.38 -7.31
N SER A 51 -3.91 13.49 -7.56
CA SER A 51 -3.20 12.70 -8.58
C SER A 51 -2.95 11.26 -8.18
N ILE A 52 -3.14 10.91 -6.90
CA ILE A 52 -3.01 9.54 -6.40
C ILE A 52 -4.15 8.69 -6.96
N THR A 53 -3.77 7.59 -7.60
CA THR A 53 -4.68 6.65 -8.23
C THR A 53 -5.24 5.62 -7.24
N PRO A 54 -6.41 5.03 -7.52
CA PRO A 54 -6.93 3.93 -6.70
C PRO A 54 -5.97 2.74 -6.60
N GLU A 55 -5.28 2.41 -7.69
CA GLU A 55 -4.34 1.29 -7.76
C GLU A 55 -3.14 1.48 -6.83
N GLU A 56 -2.67 2.71 -6.65
CA GLU A 56 -1.60 3.02 -5.69
C GLU A 56 -2.05 2.84 -4.24
N ILE A 57 -3.30 3.18 -3.93
CA ILE A 57 -3.89 2.97 -2.60
C ILE A 57 -4.10 1.47 -2.33
N GLU A 58 -4.56 0.71 -3.32
CA GLU A 58 -4.66 -0.75 -3.24
C GLU A 58 -3.28 -1.40 -3.05
N GLY A 59 -2.27 -0.98 -3.81
CA GLY A 59 -0.91 -1.49 -3.65
C GLY A 59 -0.32 -1.21 -2.26
N ALA A 60 -0.60 -0.03 -1.68
CA ALA A 60 -0.23 0.28 -0.31
C ALA A 60 -0.92 -0.64 0.71
N TYR A 61 -2.21 -0.92 0.50
CA TYR A 61 -2.99 -1.86 1.31
C TYR A 61 -2.47 -3.29 1.21
N GLU A 62 -2.15 -3.76 0.02
CA GLU A 62 -1.55 -5.09 -0.21
C GLU A 62 -0.22 -5.21 0.53
N ILE A 63 0.66 -4.21 0.44
CA ILE A 63 1.92 -4.20 1.19
C ILE A 63 1.64 -4.25 2.70
N ALA A 64 0.73 -3.44 3.21
CA ALA A 64 0.41 -3.45 4.63
C ALA A 64 -0.13 -4.81 5.11
N THR A 65 -0.99 -5.45 4.33
CA THR A 65 -1.64 -6.73 4.71
C THR A 65 -0.73 -7.94 4.52
N VAL A 66 0.06 -7.98 3.45
CA VAL A 66 0.94 -9.09 3.10
C VAL A 66 2.17 -9.17 4.00
N TYR A 67 2.80 -8.03 4.32
CA TYR A 67 4.01 -8.00 5.16
C TYR A 67 3.74 -8.31 6.64
N ALA A 68 2.48 -8.32 7.09
CA ALA A 68 2.12 -8.71 8.44
C ALA A 68 1.95 -10.22 8.63
N VAL A 69 1.68 -10.96 7.54
CA VAL A 69 1.42 -12.41 7.60
C VAL A 69 2.62 -13.23 7.14
N PHE A 70 3.49 -12.67 6.28
CA PHE A 70 4.60 -13.42 5.67
C PHE A 70 5.98 -12.89 6.07
N PRO A 71 6.85 -13.73 6.66
CA PRO A 71 8.27 -13.43 6.77
C PRO A 71 8.84 -13.15 5.38
N ARG A 72 9.77 -12.19 5.29
CA ARG A 72 10.50 -11.69 4.09
C ARG A 72 10.95 -12.73 3.04
N GLN A 73 10.94 -14.03 3.34
CA GLN A 73 11.42 -15.12 2.49
C GLN A 73 10.47 -15.46 1.32
N PHE A 74 9.17 -15.13 1.40
CA PHE A 74 8.21 -15.55 0.37
C PHE A 74 8.28 -14.72 -0.93
N PHE A 75 8.70 -13.45 -0.87
CA PHE A 75 8.70 -12.55 -2.04
C PHE A 75 9.97 -12.56 -2.90
N LEU A 76 11.04 -13.22 -2.43
CA LEU A 76 12.21 -13.48 -3.28
C LEU A 76 11.92 -14.53 -4.38
N GLY A 77 10.83 -15.30 -4.26
CA GLY A 77 10.40 -16.28 -5.26
C GLY A 77 9.41 -15.78 -6.31
N VAL A 78 8.59 -14.76 -6.02
CA VAL A 78 7.51 -14.33 -6.94
C VAL A 78 7.98 -13.25 -7.92
N ARG A 79 9.02 -12.47 -7.59
CA ARG A 79 9.56 -11.45 -8.50
C ARG A 79 10.58 -11.97 -9.53
N LEU A 80 10.86 -13.28 -9.54
CA LEU A 80 11.75 -13.93 -10.52
C LEU A 80 11.02 -14.89 -11.47
N ASN A 81 9.68 -15.01 -11.40
CA ASN A 81 8.90 -15.95 -12.22
C ASN A 81 7.98 -15.27 -13.24
N HIS A 82 8.44 -14.15 -13.82
CA HIS A 82 8.09 -13.83 -15.21
C HIS A 82 9.37 -14.01 -16.00
N ASN A 83 9.73 -15.28 -16.26
CA ASN A 83 10.49 -15.81 -17.39
C ASN A 83 10.94 -17.23 -17.03
N GLU A 84 10.42 -18.19 -17.80
CA GLU A 84 10.91 -19.57 -17.98
C GLU A 84 10.20 -20.69 -17.20
N ASP A 85 9.43 -21.46 -17.98
CA ASP A 85 8.93 -22.82 -17.87
C ASP A 85 9.31 -23.65 -16.63
N PHE A 86 8.33 -23.92 -15.78
CA PHE A 86 8.39 -24.98 -14.78
C PHE A 86 7.89 -26.31 -15.39
N LYS A 87 8.81 -27.27 -15.59
CA LYS A 87 8.48 -28.67 -15.83
C LYS A 87 8.96 -29.50 -14.63
N PRO A 88 8.06 -30.05 -13.79
CA PRO A 88 8.50 -30.82 -12.63
C PRO A 88 8.98 -32.21 -13.06
N ILE A 89 10.02 -32.70 -12.36
CA ILE A 89 10.55 -34.07 -12.41
C ILE A 89 9.69 -34.95 -11.50
#